data_AF-A0A8J6WTQ3-F1
#
_entry.id   AF-A0A8J6WTQ3-F1
#
_cell.length_a   1.000
_cell.length_b   1.000
_cell.length_c   1.000
_cell.angle_alpha   90.00
_cell.angle_beta   90.00
_cell.angle_gamma   90.00
#
_symmetry.space_group_name_H-M   'P 1'
#
loop_
_entity.id
_entity.type
_entity.pdbx_description
1 polymer ?
#
loop_
_entity_poly.entity_id
_entity_poly.type
_entity_poly.pdbx_seq_one_letter_code
_entity_poly.pdbx_strand_id
1 'polypeptide(L)'
;MRFKLLSQEEFILQNVVDLIQSSVVRGSQTYSSAVEFGLTELVKEQMRRIAQENNTQRLGDALELAILDVRQKVDGRLTERHLRFDLRPHIREIETALKYPGKEVTELRGKLARSRGTNRIGERKRIASAAQAPFEITEVGLQNSIEALIAAPVGQVYELNLEEVRRSYEVEGEWFPFQVIVEEFEFVIDDDGTVFISTENFPEKLVIEAREMLVPLVKLLYLQSVSY
;
A
#
# COMPACT_ATOMS: atom_id res chain seq x y z
N MET A 1 8.31 -9.68 19.40
CA MET A 1 7.80 -10.60 18.38
C MET A 1 8.12 -10.01 17.02
N ARG A 2 8.47 -10.84 16.03
CA ARG A 2 8.70 -10.39 14.64
C ARG A 2 7.66 -10.98 13.72
N PHE A 3 7.11 -10.15 12.85
CA PHE A 3 6.09 -10.55 11.87
C PHE A 3 6.60 -10.25 10.48
N LYS A 4 6.66 -11.25 9.60
CA LYS A 4 6.90 -11.03 8.18
C LYS A 4 5.57 -10.72 7.51
N LEU A 5 5.48 -9.57 6.86
CA LEU A 5 4.29 -9.12 6.16
C LEU A 5 4.59 -8.95 4.67
N LEU A 6 3.58 -9.30 3.88
CA LEU A 6 3.52 -8.98 2.46
C LEU A 6 2.69 -7.72 2.31
N SER A 7 3.07 -6.83 1.39
CA SER A 7 2.14 -5.79 0.97
C SER A 7 0.86 -6.42 0.42
N GLN A 8 -0.27 -5.71 0.54
CA GLN A 8 -1.55 -6.19 0.02
C GLN A 8 -1.45 -6.57 -1.47
N GLU A 9 -0.74 -5.76 -2.26
CA GLU A 9 -0.45 -6.02 -3.67
C GLU A 9 0.30 -7.35 -3.88
N GLU A 10 1.37 -7.60 -3.12
CA GLU A 10 2.17 -8.82 -3.24
C GLU A 10 1.39 -10.05 -2.77
N PHE A 11 0.60 -9.92 -1.70
CA PHE A 11 -0.27 -10.99 -1.21
C PHE A 11 -1.32 -11.39 -2.27
N ILE A 12 -1.99 -10.42 -2.88
CA ILE A 12 -2.98 -10.70 -3.94
C ILE A 12 -2.28 -11.33 -5.16
N LEU A 13 -1.14 -10.78 -5.58
CA LEU A 13 -0.36 -11.31 -6.71
C LEU A 13 0.05 -12.77 -6.47
N GLN A 14 0.59 -13.08 -5.29
CA GLN A 14 0.98 -14.45 -4.94
C GLN A 14 -0.22 -15.39 -4.98
N ASN A 15 -1.37 -15.00 -4.41
CA ASN A 15 -2.58 -15.80 -4.43
C ASN A 15 -3.10 -16.04 -5.86
N VAL A 16 -3.09 -15.03 -6.73
CA VAL A 16 -3.47 -15.17 -8.15
C VAL A 16 -2.57 -16.19 -8.85
N VAL A 17 -1.25 -16.10 -8.65
CA VAL A 17 -0.29 -17.02 -9.26
C VAL A 17 -0.48 -18.45 -8.74
N ASP A 18 -0.75 -18.62 -7.44
CA ASP A 18 -0.99 -19.93 -6.83
C ASP A 18 -2.31 -20.57 -7.32
N LEU A 19 -3.36 -19.76 -7.54
CA LEU A 19 -4.61 -20.20 -8.15
C LEU A 19 -4.41 -20.64 -9.61
N ILE A 20 -3.65 -19.87 -10.38
CA ILE A 20 -3.30 -20.22 -11.77
C ILE A 20 -2.52 -21.53 -11.79
N GLN A 21 -1.49 -21.66 -10.96
CA GLN A 21 -0.70 -22.89 -10.85
C GLN A 21 -1.59 -24.10 -10.53
N SER A 22 -2.49 -23.96 -9.57
CA SER A 22 -3.44 -25.01 -9.18
C SER A 22 -4.42 -25.38 -10.31
N SER A 23 -4.79 -24.41 -11.16
CA SER A 23 -5.63 -24.66 -12.34
C SER A 23 -4.85 -25.42 -13.42
N VAL A 24 -3.62 -24.99 -13.71
CA VAL A 24 -2.74 -25.61 -14.71
C VAL A 24 -2.40 -27.06 -14.33
N VAL A 25 -2.07 -27.32 -13.06
CA VAL A 25 -1.77 -28.68 -12.56
C VAL A 25 -2.97 -29.61 -12.71
N ARG A 26 -4.20 -29.09 -12.58
CA ARG A 26 -5.45 -29.85 -12.79
C ARG A 26 -5.82 -30.01 -14.27
N GLY A 27 -4.96 -29.58 -15.20
CA GLY A 27 -5.19 -29.65 -16.65
C GLY A 27 -6.18 -28.61 -17.16
N SER A 28 -6.59 -27.66 -16.33
CA SER A 28 -7.55 -26.62 -16.66
C SER A 28 -6.83 -25.33 -17.02
N GLN A 29 -6.76 -25.03 -18.32
CA GLN A 29 -6.34 -23.72 -18.84
C GLN A 29 -7.54 -22.82 -19.17
N THR A 30 -8.74 -23.21 -18.76
CA THR A 30 -9.97 -22.47 -19.00
C THR A 30 -10.14 -21.31 -18.02
N TYR A 31 -11.13 -20.48 -18.33
CA TYR A 31 -11.58 -19.39 -17.48
C TYR A 31 -11.83 -19.85 -16.03
N SER A 32 -11.42 -19.02 -15.08
CA SER A 32 -11.59 -19.26 -13.64
C SER A 32 -12.04 -17.96 -12.99
N SER A 33 -13.24 -17.98 -12.40
CA SER A 33 -13.79 -16.82 -11.67
C SER A 33 -12.95 -16.44 -10.46
N ALA A 34 -12.27 -17.40 -9.83
CA ALA A 34 -11.35 -17.11 -8.72
C ALA A 34 -10.12 -16.33 -9.19
N VAL A 35 -9.58 -16.68 -10.37
CA VAL A 35 -8.45 -15.95 -10.98
C VAL A 35 -8.92 -14.56 -11.43
N GLU A 36 -10.09 -14.47 -12.05
CA GLU A 36 -10.70 -13.19 -12.44
C GLU A 36 -10.88 -12.27 -11.23
N PHE A 37 -11.44 -12.77 -10.13
CA PHE A 37 -11.64 -12.00 -8.91
C PHE A 37 -10.31 -11.47 -8.36
N GLY A 38 -9.30 -12.34 -8.22
CA GLY A 38 -7.99 -11.92 -7.73
C GLY A 38 -7.30 -10.90 -8.64
N LEU A 39 -7.39 -11.07 -9.96
CA LEU A 39 -6.88 -10.10 -10.92
C LEU A 39 -7.64 -8.76 -10.86
N THR A 40 -8.96 -8.81 -10.66
CA THR A 40 -9.79 -7.60 -10.51
C THR A 40 -9.36 -6.79 -9.30
N GLU A 41 -9.15 -7.44 -8.14
CA GLU A 41 -8.68 -6.77 -6.94
C GLU A 41 -7.27 -6.21 -7.11
N LEU A 42 -6.38 -6.93 -7.79
CA LEU A 42 -5.03 -6.45 -8.10
C LEU A 42 -5.05 -5.21 -9.01
N VAL A 43 -5.94 -5.18 -10.02
CA VAL A 43 -6.12 -4.01 -10.90
C VAL A 43 -6.71 -2.82 -10.13
N LYS A 44 -7.70 -3.03 -9.26
CA LYS A 44 -8.23 -1.95 -8.39
C LYS A 44 -7.14 -1.36 -7.50
N GLU A 45 -6.31 -2.21 -6.90
CA GLU A 45 -5.19 -1.77 -6.06
C GLU A 45 -4.18 -0.95 -6.86
N GLN A 46 -3.80 -1.43 -8.05
CA GLN A 46 -2.89 -0.71 -8.92
C GLN A 46 -3.49 0.63 -9.42
N MET A 47 -4.79 0.68 -9.70
CA MET A 47 -5.48 1.93 -10.05
C MET A 47 -5.42 2.95 -8.90
N ARG A 48 -5.68 2.51 -7.66
CA ARG A 48 -5.58 3.38 -6.46
C ARG A 48 -4.17 3.94 -6.31
N ARG A 49 -3.16 3.08 -6.45
CA ARG A 49 -1.75 3.48 -6.42
C ARG A 49 -1.42 4.54 -7.48
N ILE A 50 -1.77 4.27 -8.74
CA ILE A 50 -1.56 5.22 -9.86
C ILE A 50 -2.29 6.55 -9.62
N ALA A 51 -3.48 6.52 -9.02
CA ALA A 51 -4.24 7.74 -8.72
C ALA A 51 -3.60 8.59 -7.61
N GLN A 52 -2.86 7.98 -6.70
CA GLN A 52 -2.21 8.66 -5.59
C GLN A 52 -0.79 9.14 -5.92
N GLU A 53 -0.11 8.49 -6.87
CA GLU A 53 1.24 8.85 -7.31
C GLU A 53 1.29 10.31 -7.80
N ASN A 54 2.27 11.07 -7.30
CA ASN A 54 2.46 12.48 -7.68
C ASN A 54 3.17 12.65 -9.04
N ASN A 55 3.20 11.59 -9.85
CA ASN A 55 3.95 11.55 -11.09
C ASN A 55 3.08 12.04 -12.26
N THR A 56 3.16 13.33 -12.54
CA THR A 56 2.48 13.98 -13.68
C THR A 56 2.92 13.45 -15.06
N GLN A 57 3.98 12.63 -15.13
CA GLN A 57 4.45 12.05 -16.39
C GLN A 57 3.68 10.79 -16.80
N ARG A 58 2.99 10.10 -15.87
CA ARG A 58 2.11 8.96 -16.20
C ARG A 58 0.73 9.47 -16.63
N LEU A 59 0.69 10.06 -17.82
CA LEU A 59 -0.54 10.47 -18.51
C LEU A 59 -1.19 9.24 -19.15
N GLY A 60 -2.49 9.04 -18.94
CA GLY A 60 -3.24 7.90 -19.48
C GLY A 60 -4.44 7.55 -18.61
N ASP A 61 -5.34 6.71 -19.13
CA ASP A 61 -6.47 6.18 -18.35
C ASP A 61 -5.94 5.27 -17.22
N ALA A 62 -6.45 5.44 -15.99
CA ALA A 62 -5.96 4.71 -14.83
C ALA A 62 -6.17 3.20 -14.96
N LEU A 63 -7.26 2.77 -15.60
CA LEU A 63 -7.55 1.35 -15.80
C LEU A 63 -6.58 0.74 -16.82
N GLU A 64 -6.34 1.41 -17.94
CA GLU A 64 -5.41 0.93 -18.97
C GLU A 64 -3.99 0.76 -18.41
N LEU A 65 -3.50 1.76 -17.69
CA LEU A 65 -2.19 1.72 -17.04
C LEU A 65 -2.12 0.61 -15.97
N ALA A 66 -3.18 0.46 -15.17
CA ALA A 66 -3.24 -0.58 -14.14
C ALA A 66 -3.24 -1.98 -14.74
N ILE A 67 -4.01 -2.22 -15.80
CA ILE A 67 -4.04 -3.50 -16.51
C ILE A 67 -2.67 -3.84 -17.08
N LEU A 68 -1.98 -2.87 -17.69
CA LEU A 68 -0.65 -3.08 -18.23
C LEU A 68 0.35 -3.46 -17.13
N ASP A 69 0.40 -2.68 -16.03
CA ASP A 69 1.30 -2.92 -14.89
C ASP A 69 1.00 -4.29 -14.24
N VAL A 70 -0.28 -4.63 -14.02
CA VAL A 70 -0.69 -5.91 -13.43
C VAL A 70 -0.36 -7.08 -14.33
N ARG A 71 -0.66 -6.98 -15.63
CA ARG A 71 -0.35 -8.03 -16.61
C ARG A 71 1.15 -8.30 -16.64
N GLN A 72 1.99 -7.26 -16.68
CA GLN A 72 3.44 -7.42 -16.66
C GLN A 72 3.93 -8.15 -15.40
N LYS A 73 3.38 -7.81 -14.23
CA LYS A 73 3.72 -8.46 -12.95
C LYS A 73 3.32 -9.94 -12.94
N VAL A 74 2.09 -10.25 -13.35
CA VAL A 74 1.60 -11.63 -13.38
C VAL A 74 2.37 -12.45 -14.41
N ASP A 75 2.54 -11.95 -15.65
CA ASP A 75 3.31 -12.63 -16.70
C ASP A 75 4.76 -12.90 -16.26
N GLY A 76 5.38 -11.96 -15.54
CA GLY A 76 6.70 -12.14 -14.93
C GLY A 76 6.75 -13.32 -13.95
N ARG A 77 5.82 -13.36 -12.99
CA ARG A 77 5.72 -14.46 -12.00
C ARG A 77 5.39 -15.81 -12.63
N LEU A 78 4.53 -15.82 -13.65
CA LEU A 78 4.21 -17.06 -14.37
C LEU A 78 5.43 -17.57 -15.15
N THR A 79 6.22 -16.67 -15.74
CA THR A 79 7.46 -17.02 -16.44
C THR A 79 8.49 -17.60 -15.48
N GLU A 80 8.70 -17.00 -14.30
CA GLU A 80 9.58 -17.51 -13.24
C GLU A 80 9.20 -18.95 -12.84
N ARG A 81 7.89 -19.24 -12.79
CA ARG A 81 7.35 -20.58 -12.44
C ARG A 81 7.16 -21.51 -13.64
N HIS A 82 7.57 -21.10 -14.84
CA HIS A 82 7.42 -21.87 -16.08
C HIS A 82 5.96 -22.27 -16.38
N LEU A 83 5.00 -21.45 -15.96
CA LEU A 83 3.56 -21.67 -16.16
C LEU A 83 3.09 -21.01 -17.45
N ARG A 84 2.20 -21.69 -18.18
CA ARG A 84 1.48 -21.13 -19.34
C ARG A 84 0.01 -21.00 -19.00
N PHE A 85 -0.49 -19.77 -19.01
CA PHE A 85 -1.89 -19.46 -18.73
C PHE A 85 -2.33 -18.27 -19.58
N ASP A 86 -3.49 -18.34 -20.21
CA ASP A 86 -4.01 -17.26 -21.04
C ASP A 86 -4.82 -16.29 -20.17
N LEU A 87 -4.26 -15.10 -19.91
CA LEU A 87 -4.92 -14.03 -19.14
C LEU A 87 -5.93 -13.23 -19.97
N ARG A 88 -5.91 -13.32 -21.31
CA ARG A 88 -6.74 -12.48 -22.20
C ARG A 88 -8.24 -12.52 -21.88
N PRO A 89 -8.87 -13.68 -21.63
CA PRO A 89 -10.31 -13.69 -21.32
C PRO A 89 -10.61 -12.95 -20.01
N HIS A 90 -9.78 -13.13 -18.96
CA HIS A 90 -9.96 -12.44 -17.68
C HIS A 90 -9.75 -10.92 -17.81
N ILE A 91 -8.75 -10.49 -18.58
CA ILE A 91 -8.50 -9.05 -18.80
C ILE A 91 -9.68 -8.37 -19.49
N ARG A 92 -10.32 -9.01 -20.49
CA ARG A 92 -11.50 -8.45 -21.17
C ARG A 92 -12.69 -8.24 -20.23
N GLU A 93 -12.92 -9.18 -19.32
CA GLU A 93 -13.97 -9.06 -18.31
C GLU A 93 -13.65 -7.93 -17.32
N ILE A 94 -12.39 -7.81 -16.89
CA ILE A 94 -11.93 -6.73 -16.03
C ILE A 94 -12.08 -5.35 -16.70
N GLU A 95 -11.68 -5.22 -17.97
CA GLU A 95 -11.85 -3.99 -18.75
C GLU A 95 -13.32 -3.58 -18.79
N THR A 96 -14.22 -4.56 -18.97
CA THR A 96 -15.66 -4.32 -19.04
C THR A 96 -16.22 -3.92 -17.68
N ALA A 97 -15.87 -4.65 -16.62
CA ALA A 97 -16.35 -4.43 -15.26
C ALA A 97 -15.84 -3.12 -14.65
N LEU A 98 -14.58 -2.76 -14.91
CA LEU A 98 -13.93 -1.60 -14.30
C LEU A 98 -13.95 -0.35 -15.19
N LYS A 99 -14.56 -0.39 -16.37
CA LYS A 99 -14.60 0.75 -17.32
C LYS A 99 -15.07 2.07 -16.68
N TYR A 100 -16.15 2.04 -15.91
CA TYR A 100 -16.69 3.24 -15.27
C TYR A 100 -15.88 3.65 -14.03
N PRO A 101 -15.55 2.74 -13.09
CA PRO A 101 -14.62 3.03 -12.00
C PRO A 101 -13.28 3.61 -12.47
N GLY A 102 -12.73 3.08 -13.58
CA GLY A 102 -11.50 3.54 -14.23
C GLY A 102 -11.52 5.03 -14.57
N LYS A 103 -12.62 5.48 -15.18
CA LYS A 103 -12.82 6.89 -15.54
C LYS A 103 -12.94 7.77 -14.29
N GLU A 104 -13.73 7.35 -13.31
CA GLU A 104 -13.91 8.11 -12.08
C GLU A 104 -12.59 8.28 -11.32
N VAL A 105 -11.81 7.21 -11.19
CA VAL A 105 -10.48 7.26 -10.57
C VAL A 105 -9.53 8.17 -11.35
N THR A 106 -9.59 8.15 -12.68
CA THR A 106 -8.79 9.04 -13.54
C THR A 106 -9.15 10.51 -13.33
N GLU A 107 -10.44 10.82 -13.24
CA GLU A 107 -10.92 12.17 -12.95
C GLU A 107 -10.52 12.64 -11.54
N LEU A 108 -10.64 11.77 -10.54
CA LEU A 108 -10.22 12.04 -9.17
C LEU A 108 -8.72 12.29 -9.08
N ARG A 109 -7.89 11.50 -9.79
CA ARG A 109 -6.44 11.76 -9.91
C ARG A 109 -6.17 13.16 -10.47
N GLY A 110 -6.91 13.56 -11.51
CA GLY A 110 -6.79 14.91 -12.09
C GLY A 110 -7.18 16.03 -11.12
N LYS A 111 -8.24 15.83 -10.33
CA LYS A 111 -8.64 16.77 -9.27
C LYS A 111 -7.59 16.84 -8.16
N LEU A 112 -7.08 15.70 -7.71
CA LEU A 112 -6.05 15.60 -6.69
C LEU A 112 -4.76 16.31 -7.11
N ALA A 113 -4.30 16.10 -8.36
CA ALA A 113 -3.12 16.77 -8.90
C ALA A 113 -3.27 18.31 -8.91
N ARG A 114 -4.46 18.82 -9.26
CA ARG A 114 -4.76 20.26 -9.17
C ARG A 114 -4.78 20.78 -7.73
N SER A 115 -5.37 20.03 -6.81
CA SER A 115 -5.39 20.38 -5.38
C SER A 115 -3.98 20.41 -4.77
N ARG A 116 -3.10 19.48 -5.16
CA ARG A 116 -1.69 19.48 -4.77
C ARG A 116 -0.94 20.66 -5.39
N GLY A 117 -1.17 20.97 -6.66
CA GLY A 117 -0.57 22.14 -7.32
C GLY A 117 -0.98 23.50 -6.73
N THR A 118 -2.00 23.52 -5.87
CA THR A 118 -2.45 24.71 -5.13
C THR A 118 -2.17 24.62 -3.63
N ASN A 119 -1.38 23.64 -3.19
CA ASN A 119 -1.02 23.36 -1.79
C ASN A 119 -2.23 23.26 -0.83
N ARG A 120 -3.40 22.82 -1.30
CA ARG A 120 -4.60 22.78 -0.44
C ARG A 120 -4.67 21.59 0.51
N ILE A 121 -3.90 20.54 0.24
CA ILE A 121 -3.98 19.26 0.94
C ILE A 121 -2.63 18.90 1.56
N GLY A 122 -2.66 18.08 2.61
CA GLY A 122 -1.47 17.55 3.27
C GLY A 122 -0.50 16.86 2.31
N GLU A 123 0.80 16.90 2.67
CA GLU A 123 1.86 16.35 1.84
C GLU A 123 2.02 14.84 2.05
N ARG A 124 2.46 14.15 0.99
CA ARG A 124 2.91 12.77 1.05
C ARG A 124 4.42 12.76 0.89
N LYS A 125 5.15 12.41 1.94
CA LYS A 125 6.61 12.46 2.00
C LYS A 125 7.17 11.04 2.15
N ARG A 126 7.79 10.55 1.07
CA ARG A 126 8.53 9.29 1.11
C ARG A 126 9.85 9.50 1.86
N ILE A 127 10.08 8.71 2.90
CA ILE A 127 11.31 8.74 3.69
C ILE A 127 12.06 7.44 3.41
N ALA A 128 12.96 7.50 2.41
CA ALA A 128 13.74 6.35 1.98
C ALA A 128 15.14 6.29 2.60
N SER A 129 15.68 7.41 3.12
CA SER A 129 17.13 7.57 3.29
C SER A 129 17.68 7.20 4.68
N ALA A 130 16.86 6.78 5.65
CA ALA A 130 17.34 6.63 7.03
C ALA A 130 16.76 5.45 7.81
N ALA A 131 16.14 4.48 7.13
CA ALA A 131 15.45 3.35 7.74
C ALA A 131 15.93 2.03 7.12
N GLN A 132 15.88 0.94 7.89
CA GLN A 132 16.24 -0.38 7.37
C GLN A 132 15.25 -0.79 6.27
N ALA A 133 13.96 -0.51 6.42
CA ALA A 133 12.96 -0.61 5.35
C ALA A 133 12.43 0.79 4.94
N PRO A 134 12.24 1.06 3.64
CA PRO A 134 11.69 2.33 3.18
C PRO A 134 10.22 2.46 3.58
N PHE A 135 9.84 3.65 4.05
CA PHE A 135 8.47 3.97 4.41
C PHE A 135 8.06 5.35 3.89
N GLU A 136 6.80 5.67 4.06
CA GLU A 136 6.21 6.91 3.64
C GLU A 136 5.31 7.46 4.71
N ILE A 137 5.39 8.78 4.92
CA ILE A 137 4.48 9.50 5.79
C ILE A 137 3.49 10.26 4.91
N THR A 138 2.21 10.07 5.20
CA THR A 138 1.09 10.78 4.56
C THR A 138 0.41 11.64 5.61
N GLU A 139 0.28 12.92 5.31
CA GLU A 139 -0.54 13.83 6.09
C GLU A 139 -1.98 13.81 5.56
N VAL A 140 -2.93 13.58 6.44
CA VAL A 140 -4.36 13.57 6.13
C VAL A 140 -4.98 14.89 6.57
N GLY A 141 -5.78 15.49 5.70
CA GLY A 141 -6.44 16.78 5.96
C GLY A 141 -5.97 17.88 5.01
N LEU A 142 -6.30 19.11 5.39
CA LEU A 142 -5.91 20.32 4.64
C LEU A 142 -4.55 20.81 5.14
N GLN A 143 -3.79 21.52 4.32
CA GLN A 143 -2.44 21.97 4.69
C GLN A 143 -2.39 22.73 6.03
N ASN A 144 -3.43 23.50 6.36
CA ASN A 144 -3.53 24.28 7.59
C ASN A 144 -4.31 23.58 8.72
N SER A 145 -4.73 22.33 8.50
CA SER A 145 -5.53 21.52 9.41
C SER A 145 -5.26 20.05 9.12
N ILE A 146 -4.09 19.58 9.56
CA ILE A 146 -3.71 18.18 9.47
C ILE A 146 -4.46 17.42 10.55
N GLU A 147 -5.31 16.50 10.14
CA GLU A 147 -6.20 15.73 11.00
C GLU A 147 -5.58 14.39 11.41
N ALA A 148 -4.64 13.87 10.62
CA ALA A 148 -3.88 12.69 11.00
C ALA A 148 -2.51 12.61 10.29
N LEU A 149 -1.60 11.86 10.90
CA LEU A 149 -0.36 11.42 10.29
C LEU A 149 -0.39 9.90 10.16
N ILE A 150 -0.06 9.39 8.97
CA ILE A 150 -0.03 7.96 8.68
C ILE A 150 1.37 7.62 8.15
N ALA A 151 2.05 6.67 8.78
CA ALA A 151 3.24 6.04 8.25
C ALA A 151 2.93 4.63 7.75
N ALA A 152 3.37 4.32 6.53
CA ALA A 152 3.19 3.00 5.92
C ALA A 152 4.48 2.52 5.25
N PRO A 153 4.77 1.21 5.29
CA PRO A 153 5.93 0.64 4.60
C PRO A 153 5.73 0.66 3.08
N VAL A 154 6.81 0.88 2.32
CA VAL A 154 6.76 0.97 0.84
C VAL A 154 7.31 -0.30 0.16
N GLY A 155 7.88 -1.22 0.92
CA GLY A 155 8.42 -2.49 0.41
C GLY A 155 7.34 -3.53 0.09
N GLN A 156 7.64 -4.46 -0.82
CA GLN A 156 6.79 -5.64 -1.09
C GLN A 156 6.76 -6.61 0.09
N VAL A 157 7.90 -6.73 0.78
CA VAL A 157 8.10 -7.61 1.92
C VAL A 157 8.87 -6.87 2.99
N TYR A 158 8.37 -6.89 4.22
CA TYR A 158 8.97 -6.23 5.37
C TYR A 158 8.69 -7.02 6.64
N GLU A 159 9.43 -6.71 7.69
CA GLU A 159 9.24 -7.29 9.01
C GLU A 159 8.88 -6.21 10.03
N LEU A 160 7.89 -6.50 10.88
CA LEU A 160 7.55 -5.68 12.04
C LEU A 160 8.28 -6.18 13.27
N ASN A 161 9.06 -5.32 13.91
CA ASN A 161 9.83 -5.62 15.11
C ASN A 161 9.18 -5.01 16.37
N LEU A 162 8.00 -5.51 16.74
CA LEU A 162 7.29 -5.07 17.95
C LEU A 162 8.07 -5.35 19.24
N GLU A 163 9.02 -6.30 19.20
CA GLU A 163 9.91 -6.58 20.33
C GLU A 163 10.76 -5.37 20.70
N GLU A 164 11.29 -4.67 19.71
CA GLU A 164 12.13 -3.49 19.94
C GLU A 164 11.29 -2.27 20.32
N VAL A 165 10.12 -2.11 19.69
CA VAL A 165 9.16 -1.05 20.07
C VAL A 165 8.77 -1.19 21.55
N ARG A 166 8.45 -2.39 22.02
CA ARG A 166 8.11 -2.66 23.43
C ARG A 166 9.26 -2.46 24.42
N ARG A 167 10.52 -2.46 23.94
CA ARG A 167 11.69 -2.16 24.78
C ARG A 167 11.92 -0.66 24.90
N SER A 168 11.54 0.10 23.87
CA SER A 168 11.76 1.55 23.80
C SER A 168 10.57 2.38 24.30
N TYR A 169 9.35 1.85 24.19
CA TYR A 169 8.11 2.58 24.45
C TYR A 169 7.11 1.76 25.25
N GLU A 170 6.16 2.47 25.87
CA GLU A 170 4.99 1.85 26.47
C GLU A 170 4.04 1.40 25.35
N VAL A 171 3.64 0.13 25.38
CA VAL A 171 2.78 -0.48 24.37
C VAL A 171 1.62 -1.18 25.06
N GLU A 172 0.41 -0.76 24.74
CA GLU A 172 -0.83 -1.38 25.17
C GLU A 172 -1.45 -2.26 24.08
N GLY A 173 -2.19 -3.28 24.50
CA GLY A 173 -2.84 -4.25 23.62
C GLY A 173 -2.16 -5.62 23.63
N GLU A 174 -2.99 -6.67 23.60
CA GLU A 174 -2.54 -8.07 23.51
C GLU A 174 -2.42 -8.54 22.04
N TRP A 175 -3.23 -7.96 21.16
CA TRP A 175 -3.26 -8.20 19.73
C TRP A 175 -3.54 -6.89 18.98
N PHE A 176 -3.30 -6.88 17.67
CA PHE A 176 -3.57 -5.72 16.82
C PHE A 176 -5.03 -5.24 16.94
N PRO A 177 -5.27 -3.91 16.92
CA PRO A 177 -4.25 -2.86 16.86
C PRO A 177 -3.52 -2.64 18.20
N PHE A 178 -2.24 -2.28 18.16
CA PHE A 178 -1.45 -1.90 19.35
C PHE A 178 -1.42 -0.40 19.53
N GLN A 179 -1.51 0.07 20.77
CA GLN A 179 -1.30 1.48 21.12
C GLN A 179 0.12 1.65 21.64
N VAL A 180 0.83 2.65 21.14
CA VAL A 180 2.21 2.96 21.52
C VAL A 180 2.26 4.39 22.02
N ILE A 181 2.60 4.56 23.28
CA ILE A 181 2.69 5.87 23.93
C ILE A 181 4.14 6.34 23.83
N VAL A 182 4.34 7.47 23.15
CA VAL A 182 5.63 8.15 23.04
C VAL A 182 5.46 9.54 23.64
N GLU A 183 6.01 9.74 24.83
CA GLU A 183 5.77 10.94 25.64
C GLU A 183 4.27 11.16 25.90
N GLU A 184 3.66 12.19 25.32
CA GLU A 184 2.22 12.49 25.44
C GLU A 184 1.43 12.09 24.18
N PHE A 185 2.08 11.44 23.20
CA PHE A 185 1.47 11.08 21.91
C PHE A 185 1.11 9.59 21.88
N GLU A 186 -0.14 9.31 21.49
CA GLU A 186 -0.64 7.95 21.28
C GLU A 186 -0.62 7.60 19.79
N PHE A 187 0.24 6.65 19.42
CA PHE A 187 0.31 6.08 18.08
C PHE A 187 -0.39 4.74 18.06
N VAL A 188 -1.09 4.43 16.98
CA VAL A 188 -1.73 3.13 16.78
C VAL A 188 -1.01 2.38 15.66
N ILE A 189 -0.59 1.14 15.94
CA ILE A 189 -0.02 0.21 14.97
C ILE A 189 -1.08 -0.81 14.58
N ASP A 190 -1.42 -0.86 13.29
CA ASP A 190 -2.38 -1.83 12.73
C ASP A 190 -1.71 -3.12 12.24
N ASP A 191 -2.51 -4.13 11.89
CA ASP A 191 -2.05 -5.47 11.51
C ASP A 191 -1.24 -5.52 10.20
N ASP A 192 -1.47 -4.56 9.30
CA ASP A 192 -0.69 -4.32 8.09
C ASP A 192 0.59 -3.50 8.34
N GLY A 193 0.89 -3.19 9.60
CA GLY A 193 2.06 -2.41 10.00
C GLY A 193 1.92 -0.91 9.82
N THR A 194 0.77 -0.41 9.35
CA THR A 194 0.49 1.02 9.31
C THR A 194 0.56 1.60 10.72
N VAL A 195 1.24 2.73 10.88
CA VAL A 195 1.26 3.49 12.13
C VAL A 195 0.52 4.80 11.91
N PHE A 196 -0.48 5.10 12.73
CA PHE A 196 -1.21 6.35 12.61
C PHE A 196 -1.40 7.07 13.95
N ILE A 197 -1.56 8.38 13.88
CA ILE A 197 -1.96 9.22 15.01
C ILE A 197 -3.00 10.22 14.51
N SER A 198 -4.08 10.40 15.29
CA SER A 198 -5.01 11.50 15.08
C SER A 198 -4.38 12.79 15.60
N THR A 199 -4.31 13.80 14.75
CA THR A 199 -3.85 15.15 15.11
C THR A 199 -5.01 16.15 15.05
N GLU A 200 -6.25 15.66 15.08
CA GLU A 200 -7.43 16.51 15.11
C GLU A 200 -7.36 17.47 16.30
N ASN A 201 -7.56 18.76 16.04
CA ASN A 201 -7.44 19.84 17.01
C ASN A 201 -6.03 20.07 17.61
N PHE A 202 -4.98 19.44 17.08
CA PHE A 202 -3.62 19.75 17.51
C PHE A 202 -3.21 21.13 16.97
N PRO A 203 -2.56 21.97 17.81
CA PRO A 203 -1.85 23.12 17.29
C PRO A 203 -0.68 22.66 16.40
N GLU A 204 -0.31 23.48 15.41
CA GLU A 204 0.72 23.16 14.41
C GLU A 204 2.05 22.67 15.03
N LYS A 205 2.44 23.21 16.18
CA LYS A 205 3.63 22.78 16.92
C LYS A 205 3.56 21.30 17.33
N LEU A 206 2.42 20.84 17.84
CA LEU A 206 2.24 19.43 18.23
C LEU A 206 2.17 18.50 17.02
N VAL A 207 1.67 18.98 15.87
CA VAL A 207 1.70 18.21 14.61
C VAL A 207 3.14 17.97 14.15
N ILE A 208 4.00 19.00 14.25
CA ILE A 208 5.43 18.88 13.92
C ILE A 208 6.12 17.90 14.88
N GLU A 209 5.87 18.01 16.18
CA GLU A 209 6.42 17.10 17.20
C GLU A 209 5.96 15.66 16.97
N ALA A 210 4.66 15.41 16.74
CA ALA A 210 4.13 14.10 16.40
C ALA A 210 4.79 13.49 15.16
N ARG A 211 5.09 14.30 14.14
CA ARG A 211 5.81 13.88 12.93
C ARG A 211 7.26 13.51 13.21
N GLU A 212 7.93 14.28 14.07
CA GLU A 212 9.32 14.03 14.47
C GLU A 212 9.44 12.76 15.31
N MET A 213 8.44 12.43 16.14
CA MET A 213 8.33 11.15 16.88
C MET A 213 7.88 9.99 15.98
N LEU A 214 7.08 10.32 14.96
CA LEU A 214 6.76 9.55 13.75
C LEU A 214 7.89 8.64 13.29
N VAL A 215 8.95 9.32 12.89
CA VAL A 215 10.09 8.77 12.18
C VAL A 215 10.88 7.73 12.99
N PRO A 216 11.34 8.01 14.23
CA PRO A 216 12.09 7.02 15.01
C PRO A 216 11.26 5.80 15.40
N LEU A 217 9.97 5.97 15.75
CA LEU A 217 9.08 4.84 16.03
C LEU A 217 9.01 3.89 14.83
N VAL A 218 8.77 4.44 13.64
CA VAL A 218 8.65 3.66 12.41
C VAL A 218 9.98 3.02 12.00
N LYS A 219 11.11 3.69 12.23
CA LYS A 219 12.44 3.12 11.99
C LYS A 219 12.77 1.94 12.90
N LEU A 220 12.28 1.96 14.13
CA LEU A 220 12.42 0.84 15.07
C LEU A 220 11.50 -0.32 14.68
N LEU A 221 10.29 0.01 14.20
CA LEU A 221 9.29 -0.96 13.82
C LEU A 221 9.64 -1.71 12.53
N TYR A 222 10.02 -1.02 11.45
CA TYR A 222 10.19 -1.66 10.14
C TYR A 222 11.61 -2.15 9.87
N LEU A 223 11.75 -3.45 9.65
CA LEU A 223 12.97 -4.09 9.20
C LEU A 223 12.83 -4.54 7.74
N GLN A 224 13.92 -4.48 6.98
CA GLN A 224 13.94 -5.07 5.64
C GLN A 224 14.00 -6.58 5.77
N SER A 225 13.02 -7.28 5.18
CA SER A 225 13.09 -8.74 5.14
C SER A 225 14.19 -9.14 4.16
N VAL A 226 15.17 -9.91 4.63
CA VAL A 226 16.17 -10.54 3.78
C VAL A 226 15.53 -11.82 3.25
N SER A 227 15.23 -11.86 1.96
CA SER A 227 14.82 -13.10 1.28
C SER A 227 15.99 -14.08 1.30
N TYR A 228 15.83 -15.22 1.99
CA TYR A 228 16.64 -16.41 1.80
C TYR A 228 16.06 -17.26 0.66
#